data_AF-A0A7V3J2I7-F1
#
_entry.id   AF-A0A7V3J2I7-F1
#
_cell.length_a   1.000
_cell.length_b   1.000
_cell.length_c   1.000
_cell.angle_alpha   90.00
_cell.angle_beta   90.00
_cell.angle_gamma   90.00
#
_symmetry.space_group_name_H-M   'P 1'
#
loop_
_entity.id
_entity.type
_entity.pdbx_description
1 polymer ?
#
loop_
_entity_poly.entity_id
_entity_poly.type
_entity_poly.pdbx_seq_one_letter_code
_entity_poly.pdbx_strand_id
1 'polypeptide(L)'
;MKTNPGWNAAAQQAAGFYRQAGDAMASAIAPGTTPILAAAADTAVKELRLFSVVISTNDATVGNAGTLGNATANTVGTLCDRLAP
;
A
#
# COMPACT_ATOMS: atom_id res chain seq x y z
N MET A 1 12.29 -20.47 6.59
CA MET A 1 12.14 -19.69 5.33
C MET A 1 13.34 -18.82 4.96
N LYS A 2 14.28 -18.47 5.86
CA LYS A 2 15.43 -17.57 5.58
C LYS A 2 16.54 -18.11 4.66
N THR A 3 16.49 -19.37 4.24
CA THR A 3 17.61 -20.04 3.55
C THR A 3 17.45 -20.16 2.02
N ASN A 4 16.32 -19.75 1.45
CA ASN A 4 16.13 -19.80 -0.01
C ASN A 4 16.40 -18.42 -0.64
N PRO A 5 17.52 -18.24 -1.36
CA PRO A 5 17.84 -16.97 -2.01
C PRO A 5 16.82 -16.56 -3.08
N GLY A 6 16.15 -17.51 -3.74
CA GLY A 6 15.05 -17.22 -4.68
C GLY A 6 13.82 -16.64 -3.99
N TRP A 7 13.53 -17.08 -2.76
CA TRP A 7 12.45 -16.50 -1.95
C TRP A 7 12.78 -15.05 -1.54
N ASN A 8 14.01 -14.79 -1.10
CA ASN A 8 14.45 -13.43 -0.78
C ASN A 8 14.38 -12.51 -2.01
N ALA A 9 14.80 -12.96 -3.19
CA ALA A 9 14.72 -12.17 -4.42
C ALA A 9 13.27 -11.84 -4.80
N ALA A 10 12.37 -12.83 -4.75
CA ALA A 10 10.95 -12.63 -5.02
C ALA A 10 10.30 -11.68 -4.01
N ALA A 11 10.65 -11.78 -2.72
CA ALA A 11 10.17 -10.87 -1.68
C ALA A 11 10.64 -9.43 -1.94
N GLN A 12 11.92 -9.23 -2.29
CA GLN A 12 12.44 -7.90 -2.64
C GLN A 12 11.75 -7.32 -3.87
N GLN A 13 11.47 -8.13 -4.88
CA GLN A 13 10.71 -7.70 -6.06
C GLN A 13 9.28 -7.29 -5.70
N ALA A 14 8.58 -8.12 -4.93
CA ALA A 14 7.23 -7.81 -4.46
C ALA A 14 7.21 -6.51 -3.62
N ALA A 15 8.16 -6.34 -2.70
CA ALA A 15 8.32 -5.12 -1.94
C ALA A 15 8.52 -3.89 -2.84
N GLY A 16 9.26 -4.03 -3.94
CA GLY A 16 9.41 -3.00 -4.97
C GLY A 16 8.08 -2.56 -5.59
N PHE A 17 7.20 -3.51 -5.93
CA PHE A 17 5.88 -3.20 -6.49
C PHE A 17 4.99 -2.42 -5.52
N TYR A 18 4.96 -2.80 -4.24
CA TYR A 18 4.18 -2.06 -3.23
C TYR A 18 4.70 -0.64 -3.02
N ARG A 19 6.03 -0.43 -3.09
CA ARG A 19 6.63 0.91 -3.03
C ARG A 19 6.19 1.75 -4.23
N GLN A 20 6.34 1.21 -5.44
CA GLN A 20 5.92 1.91 -6.67
C GLN A 20 4.43 2.24 -6.65
N ALA A 21 3.58 1.33 -6.17
CA ALA A 21 2.15 1.59 -6.05
C ALA A 21 1.86 2.74 -5.08
N GLY A 22 2.52 2.76 -3.91
CA GLY A 22 2.39 3.86 -2.95
C GLY A 22 2.82 5.20 -3.53
N ASP A 23 3.94 5.23 -4.27
CA ASP A 23 4.46 6.45 -4.89
C ASP A 23 3.56 6.92 -6.04
N ALA A 24 3.05 6.00 -6.87
CA ALA A 24 2.11 6.31 -7.94
C ALA A 24 0.81 6.90 -7.37
N MET A 25 0.24 6.28 -6.33
CA MET A 25 -0.96 6.78 -5.68
C MET A 25 -0.74 8.17 -5.05
N ALA A 26 0.38 8.38 -4.37
CA ALA A 26 0.72 9.69 -3.79
C ALA A 26 0.81 10.78 -4.87
N SER A 27 1.35 10.45 -6.05
CA SER A 27 1.42 11.38 -7.18
C SER A 27 0.06 11.66 -7.85
N ALA A 28 -0.92 10.79 -7.64
CA ALA A 28 -2.25 10.88 -8.24
C ALA A 28 -3.28 11.60 -7.36
N ILE A 29 -2.93 12.00 -6.14
CA ILE A 29 -3.80 12.83 -5.29
C ILE A 29 -3.89 14.23 -5.92
N ALA A 30 -5.01 14.50 -6.57
CA ALA A 30 -5.21 15.73 -7.34
C ALA A 30 -5.39 16.95 -6.42
N PRO A 31 -4.92 18.15 -6.82
CA PRO A 31 -5.29 19.39 -6.16
C PRO A 31 -6.82 19.57 -6.15
N GLY A 32 -7.39 19.91 -4.99
CA GLY A 32 -8.83 20.08 -4.84
C GLY A 32 -9.60 18.80 -4.46
N THR A 33 -8.91 17.66 -4.27
CA THR A 33 -9.50 16.48 -3.63
C THR A 33 -10.09 16.85 -2.26
N THR A 34 -11.28 16.31 -1.94
CA THR A 34 -11.92 16.58 -0.65
C THR A 34 -11.04 16.11 0.51
N PRO A 35 -11.05 16.80 1.67
CA PRO A 35 -10.15 16.46 2.78
C PRO A 35 -10.24 14.99 3.24
N ILE A 36 -11.45 14.41 3.22
CA ILE A 36 -11.66 13.02 3.65
C ILE A 36 -11.12 12.01 2.63
N LEU A 37 -11.25 12.30 1.33
CA LEU A 37 -10.66 11.46 0.28
C LEU A 37 -9.12 11.57 0.29
N ALA A 38 -8.59 12.77 0.52
CA ALA A 38 -7.14 12.97 0.65
C ALA A 38 -6.56 12.19 1.85
N ALA A 39 -7.20 12.26 3.02
CA ALA A 39 -6.76 11.51 4.20
C ALA A 39 -6.82 9.99 4.01
N ALA A 40 -7.85 9.49 3.33
CA ALA A 40 -7.97 8.08 2.99
C ALA A 40 -6.89 7.64 2.00
N ALA A 41 -6.63 8.43 0.95
CA ALA A 41 -5.57 8.17 -0.02
C ALA A 41 -4.18 8.18 0.64
N ASP A 42 -3.90 9.14 1.53
CA ASP A 42 -2.65 9.17 2.30
C ASP A 42 -2.48 7.94 3.19
N THR A 43 -3.57 7.44 3.78
CA THR A 43 -3.54 6.21 4.58
C THR A 43 -3.19 5.00 3.71
N ALA A 44 -3.80 4.89 2.53
CA ALA A 44 -3.45 3.85 1.55
C ALA A 44 -1.99 3.92 1.10
N VAL A 45 -1.46 5.12 0.84
CA VAL A 45 -0.04 5.34 0.51
C VAL A 45 0.87 4.83 1.64
N LYS A 46 0.56 5.17 2.89
CA LYS A 46 1.35 4.74 4.06
C LYS A 46 1.33 3.22 4.22
N GLU A 47 0.19 2.59 4.00
CA GLU A 47 0.08 1.14 4.05
C GLU A 47 0.89 0.46 2.95
N LEU A 48 0.76 0.90 1.70
CA LEU A 48 1.55 0.35 0.57
C LEU A 48 3.06 0.41 0.87
N ARG A 49 3.53 1.52 1.47
CA ARG A 49 4.92 1.64 1.92
C ARG A 49 5.25 0.72 3.09
N LEU A 50 4.37 0.56 4.06
CA LEU A 50 4.54 -0.40 5.16
C LEU A 50 4.64 -1.83 4.65
N PHE A 51 3.80 -2.24 3.70
CA PHE A 51 3.86 -3.55 3.05
C PHE A 51 5.19 -3.79 2.35
N SER A 52 5.71 -2.77 1.66
CA SER A 52 7.04 -2.82 1.05
C SER A 52 8.10 -3.18 2.09
N VAL A 53 8.07 -2.52 3.26
CA VAL A 53 9.01 -2.80 4.35
C VAL A 53 8.82 -4.22 4.87
N VAL A 54 7.61 -4.61 5.27
CA VAL A 54 7.30 -5.92 5.87
C VAL A 54 7.71 -7.08 4.99
N ILE A 55 7.40 -7.00 3.69
CA ILE A 55 7.75 -8.06 2.73
C ILE A 55 9.28 -8.11 2.53
N SER A 56 9.95 -6.95 2.48
CA SER A 56 11.41 -6.90 2.31
C SER A 56 12.17 -7.42 3.54
N THR A 57 11.62 -7.28 4.74
CA THR A 57 12.24 -7.69 6.01
C THR A 57 11.80 -9.08 6.47
N ASN A 58 10.79 -9.68 5.82
CA ASN A 58 10.16 -10.93 6.22
C ASN A 58 9.69 -10.88 7.69
N ASP A 59 9.12 -9.74 8.07
CA ASP A 59 8.68 -9.50 9.45
C ASP A 59 7.34 -10.20 9.71
N ALA A 60 7.41 -11.29 10.49
CA ALA A 60 6.25 -12.09 10.86
C ALA A 60 5.30 -11.39 11.86
N THR A 61 5.71 -10.25 12.45
CA THR A 61 4.85 -9.52 13.40
C THR A 61 3.68 -8.81 12.72
N VAL A 62 3.75 -8.57 11.41
CA VAL A 62 2.67 -7.93 10.64
C VAL A 62 1.84 -8.99 9.90
N GLY A 63 1.39 -10.01 10.65
CA GLY A 63 0.66 -11.18 10.13
C GLY A 63 -0.69 -10.89 9.46
N ASN A 64 -1.14 -9.64 9.45
CA ASN A 64 -2.41 -9.19 8.85
C ASN A 64 -2.25 -8.05 7.84
N ALA A 65 -1.02 -7.74 7.40
CA ALA A 65 -0.77 -6.64 6.45
C ALA A 65 -1.73 -6.75 5.25
N GLY A 66 -1.77 -7.91 4.58
CA GLY A 66 -2.62 -8.20 3.42
C GLY A 66 -4.08 -7.77 3.59
N THR A 67 -4.69 -8.14 4.72
CA THR A 67 -6.07 -7.80 5.05
C THR A 67 -6.26 -6.29 5.21
N LEU A 68 -5.31 -5.61 5.86
CA LEU A 68 -5.36 -4.16 6.06
C LEU A 68 -5.27 -3.42 4.72
N GLY A 69 -4.31 -3.79 3.87
CA GLY A 69 -4.15 -3.16 2.54
C GLY A 69 -5.39 -3.31 1.66
N ASN A 70 -6.05 -4.47 1.68
CA ASN A 70 -7.31 -4.66 0.94
C ASN A 70 -8.45 -3.79 1.50
N ALA A 71 -8.59 -3.69 2.82
CA ALA A 71 -9.62 -2.86 3.44
C ALA A 71 -9.45 -1.38 3.09
N THR A 72 -8.21 -0.91 3.06
CA THR A 72 -7.90 0.49 2.76
C THR A 72 -8.05 0.80 1.27
N ALA A 73 -7.67 -0.12 0.38
CA ALA A 73 -7.95 -0.01 -1.05
C ALA A 73 -9.46 0.10 -1.32
N ASN A 74 -10.29 -0.74 -0.68
CA ASN A 74 -11.74 -0.67 -0.79
C ASN A 74 -12.31 0.66 -0.25
N THR A 75 -11.73 1.17 0.84
CA THR A 75 -12.13 2.45 1.43
C THR A 75 -11.84 3.61 0.46
N VAL A 76 -10.62 3.66 -0.11
CA VAL A 76 -10.27 4.67 -1.12
C VAL A 76 -11.17 4.57 -2.34
N GLY A 77 -11.40 3.37 -2.87
CA GLY A 77 -12.29 3.15 -4.02
C GLY A 77 -13.72 3.64 -3.76
N THR A 78 -14.28 3.28 -2.61
CA THR A 78 -15.63 3.73 -2.20
C THR A 78 -15.73 5.25 -2.09
N LEU A 79 -14.67 5.91 -1.59
CA LEU A 79 -14.65 7.37 -1.47
C LEU A 79 -14.47 8.05 -2.82
N CYS A 80 -13.67 7.47 -3.74
CA CYS A 80 -13.60 7.94 -5.11
C CYS A 80 -14.98 7.89 -5.78
N ASP A 81 -15.71 6.79 -5.68
CA ASP A 81 -17.06 6.67 -6.28
C ASP A 81 -18.06 7.72 -5.74
N ARG A 82 -17.87 8.16 -4.49
CA ARG A 82 -18.79 9.09 -3.82
C ARG A 82 -18.39 10.56 -3.93
N LEU A 83 -17.10 10.84 -4.04
CA LEU A 83 -16.52 12.17 -3.84
C LEU A 83 -15.64 12.62 -5.01
N ALA A 84 -15.41 11.77 -6.01
CA ALA A 84 -14.86 12.23 -7.27
C ALA A 84 -15.85 13.23 -7.90
N PRO A 85 -15.36 14.37 -8.43
CA PRO A 85 -16.18 15.38 -9.10
C PRO A 85 -16.96 14.84 -10.31
#